data_AF-A0A0K9YYQ3-F1
#
_entry.id   AF-A0A0K9YYQ3-F1
#
_cell.length_a   1.000
_cell.length_b   1.000
_cell.length_c   1.000
_cell.angle_alpha   90.00
_cell.angle_beta   90.00
_cell.angle_gamma   90.00
#
_symmetry.space_group_name_H-M   'P 1'
#
loop_
_entity.id
_entity.type
_entity.pdbx_description
1 polymer ?
#
loop_
_entity_poly.entity_id
_entity_poly.type
_entity_poly.pdbx_seq_one_letter_code
_entity_poly.pdbx_strand_id
1 'polypeptide(L)'
;MKKWITLLLALAVISSLLLGMTLQPTHLLSIINQSFLLGLFFLMVGCLALVVRSGFFVVFLRGFKQLKGMFFRKPRMIENDMFQSNDPAFEQKKETIARFGTYLLLTIGACLILFSLILTCFYYI
;
A
#
# COMPACT_ATOMS: atom_id res chain seq x y z
N MET A 1 -14.29 -1.51 -10.75
CA MET A 1 -13.37 -0.75 -9.86
C MET A 1 -13.03 0.65 -10.37
N LYS A 2 -12.79 0.87 -11.67
CA LYS A 2 -12.50 2.23 -12.22
C LYS A 2 -13.48 3.33 -11.77
N LYS A 3 -14.79 3.06 -11.78
CA LYS A 3 -15.83 4.03 -11.37
C LYS A 3 -15.71 4.49 -9.91
N TRP A 4 -15.29 3.62 -9.00
CA TRP A 4 -15.15 3.96 -7.58
C TRP A 4 -13.94 4.86 -7.33
N ILE A 5 -12.86 4.65 -8.07
CA ILE A 5 -11.65 5.48 -7.97
C ILE A 5 -11.92 6.87 -8.54
N THR A 6 -12.61 6.95 -9.67
CA THR A 6 -13.00 8.24 -10.25
C THR A 6 -13.92 9.01 -9.30
N LEU A 7 -14.81 8.32 -8.58
CA LEU A 7 -15.65 8.95 -7.55
C LEU A 7 -14.83 9.44 -6.35
N LEU A 8 -13.89 8.63 -5.84
CA LEU A 8 -12.99 9.05 -4.75
C LEU A 8 -12.14 10.25 -5.14
N LEU A 9 -11.61 10.27 -6.36
CA LEU A 9 -10.80 11.36 -6.88
C LEU A 9 -11.65 12.63 -7.08
N ALA A 10 -12.85 12.50 -7.66
CA ALA A 10 -13.78 13.62 -7.79
C ALA A 10 -14.16 14.19 -6.41
N LEU A 11 -14.42 13.35 -5.42
CA LEU A 11 -14.74 13.76 -4.06
C LEU A 11 -13.55 14.47 -3.39
N ALA A 12 -12.32 14.00 -3.59
CA ALA A 12 -11.11 14.67 -3.11
C ALA A 12 -10.93 16.06 -3.75
N VAL A 13 -11.19 16.20 -5.06
CA VAL A 13 -11.09 17.49 -5.74
C VAL A 13 -12.18 18.47 -5.27
N ILE A 14 -13.43 18.01 -5.15
CA ILE A 14 -14.54 18.85 -4.69
C ILE A 14 -14.33 19.30 -3.23
N SER A 15 -13.88 18.40 -2.37
CA SER A 15 -13.61 18.73 -0.96
C SER A 15 -12.44 19.69 -0.79
N SER A 16 -11.36 19.56 -1.58
CA SER A 16 -10.24 20.51 -1.54
C SER A 16 -10.65 21.90 -2.02
N LEU A 17 -11.50 22.00 -3.05
CA LEU A 17 -12.07 23.27 -3.51
C LEU A 17 -12.94 23.93 -2.43
N LEU A 18 -13.86 23.19 -1.83
CA LEU A 18 -14.73 23.71 -0.76
C LEU A 18 -13.92 24.21 0.44
N LEU A 19 -12.92 23.44 0.88
CA LEU A 19 -12.09 23.79 2.03
C LEU A 19 -11.16 24.99 1.73
N GLY A 20 -10.61 25.07 0.51
CA GLY A 20 -9.76 26.17 0.08
C GLY A 20 -10.49 27.53 0.06
N MET A 21 -11.80 27.54 -0.21
CA MET A 21 -12.59 28.78 -0.24
C MET A 21 -13.16 29.20 1.12
N THR A 22 -13.21 28.30 2.11
CA THR A 22 -13.96 28.51 3.37
C THR A 22 -13.07 28.68 4.59
N LEU A 23 -11.84 28.18 4.56
CA LEU A 23 -10.97 28.13 5.74
C LEU A 23 -9.98 29.29 5.80
N GLN A 24 -9.70 29.73 7.02
CA GLN A 24 -8.63 30.70 7.30
C GLN A 24 -7.24 30.10 7.05
N PRO A 25 -6.26 30.90 6.60
CA PRO A 25 -4.95 30.42 6.16
C PRO A 25 -4.17 29.65 7.24
N THR A 26 -4.35 29.99 8.52
CA THR A 26 -3.72 29.29 9.65
C THR A 26 -4.16 27.84 9.80
N HIS A 27 -5.46 27.56 9.62
CA HIS A 27 -5.98 26.19 9.67
C HIS A 27 -5.71 25.42 8.38
N LEU A 28 -5.65 26.13 7.25
CA LEU A 28 -5.36 25.53 5.94
C LEU A 28 -3.98 24.85 5.92
N LEU A 29 -2.95 25.51 6.45
CA LEU A 29 -1.59 24.98 6.51
C LEU A 29 -1.51 23.66 7.31
N SER A 30 -2.21 23.60 8.45
CA SER A 30 -2.24 22.37 9.28
C SER A 30 -2.89 21.20 8.54
N ILE A 31 -3.98 21.46 7.82
CA ILE A 31 -4.70 20.44 7.05
C ILE A 31 -3.85 19.96 5.85
N ILE A 32 -3.17 20.88 5.17
CA ILE A 32 -2.24 20.55 4.07
C ILE A 32 -1.15 19.60 4.57
N ASN A 33 -0.50 19.94 5.67
CA ASN A 33 0.60 19.14 6.23
C ASN A 33 0.12 17.77 6.72
N GLN A 34 -0.98 17.72 7.46
CA GLN A 34 -1.53 16.46 7.95
C GLN A 34 -1.95 15.54 6.80
N SER A 35 -2.68 16.06 5.81
CA SER A 35 -3.10 15.27 4.65
C SER A 35 -1.92 14.79 3.81
N PHE A 36 -0.87 15.61 3.65
CA PHE A 36 0.36 15.22 2.97
C PHE A 36 1.09 14.09 3.68
N LEU A 37 1.29 14.22 5.00
CA LEU A 37 1.97 13.20 5.82
C LEU A 37 1.20 11.88 5.80
N LEU A 38 -0.12 11.93 5.92
CA LEU A 38 -0.99 10.76 5.90
C LEU A 38 -0.99 10.10 4.51
N GLY A 39 -0.98 10.91 3.44
CA GLY A 39 -0.82 10.43 2.06
C GLY A 39 0.52 9.73 1.83
N LEU A 40 1.62 10.33 2.29
CA LEU A 40 2.95 9.74 2.24
C LEU A 40 3.04 8.43 3.02
N PHE A 41 2.46 8.39 4.22
CA PHE A 41 2.44 7.18 5.04
C PHE A 41 1.74 6.02 4.31
N PHE A 42 0.56 6.27 3.74
CA PHE A 42 -0.16 5.24 2.99
C PHE A 42 0.60 4.78 1.73
N LEU A 43 1.27 5.68 1.02
CA LEU A 43 2.10 5.31 -0.12
C LEU A 43 3.32 4.48 0.29
N MET A 44 4.00 4.85 1.39
CA MET A 44 5.12 4.09 1.94
C MET A 44 4.68 2.66 2.30
N VAL A 45 3.60 2.51 3.06
CA VAL A 45 3.08 1.20 3.45
C VAL A 45 2.59 0.41 2.23
N GLY A 46 1.91 1.06 1.28
CA GLY A 46 1.47 0.44 0.03
C GLY A 46 2.64 -0.06 -0.81
N CYS A 47 3.73 0.72 -0.90
CA CYS A 47 4.95 0.34 -1.61
C CYS A 47 5.67 -0.83 -0.92
N LEU A 48 5.81 -0.80 0.41
CA LEU A 48 6.36 -1.91 1.18
C LEU A 48 5.57 -3.20 0.95
N ALA A 49 4.25 -3.12 0.99
CA ALA A 49 3.38 -4.26 0.74
C ALA A 49 3.49 -4.77 -0.72
N LEU A 50 3.70 -3.90 -1.70
CA LEU A 50 4.04 -4.31 -3.08
C LEU A 50 5.38 -5.05 -3.16
N VAL A 51 6.43 -4.56 -2.48
CA VAL A 51 7.76 -5.18 -2.48
C VAL A 51 7.73 -6.55 -1.80
N VAL A 52 7.01 -6.68 -0.68
CA VAL A 52 6.83 -7.97 -0.01
C VAL A 52 6.09 -8.95 -0.93
N ARG A 53 5.04 -8.47 -1.61
CA ARG A 53 4.23 -9.31 -2.50
C ARG A 53 4.95 -9.69 -3.80
N SER A 54 5.85 -8.85 -4.32
CA SER A 54 6.58 -9.16 -5.56
C SER A 54 7.48 -10.40 -5.45
N GLY A 55 7.63 -10.95 -4.24
CA GLY A 55 8.47 -12.11 -4.00
C GLY A 55 9.94 -11.75 -3.87
N PHE A 56 10.28 -10.46 -3.68
CA PHE A 56 11.65 -10.01 -3.47
C PHE A 56 12.35 -10.84 -2.38
N PHE A 57 11.70 -11.03 -1.23
CA PHE A 57 12.22 -11.84 -0.13
C PHE A 57 12.28 -13.35 -0.41
N VAL A 58 11.46 -13.86 -1.34
CA VAL A 58 11.47 -15.29 -1.73
C VAL A 58 12.81 -15.65 -2.37
N VAL A 59 13.42 -14.74 -3.13
CA VAL A 59 14.75 -14.93 -3.71
C VAL A 59 15.80 -15.09 -2.63
N PHE A 60 15.79 -14.22 -1.60
CA PHE A 60 16.70 -14.32 -0.45
C PHE A 60 16.48 -15.62 0.33
N LEU A 61 15.23 -15.96 0.64
CA LEU A 61 14.88 -17.20 1.33
C LEU A 61 15.35 -18.45 0.58
N ARG A 62 15.23 -18.45 -0.75
CA ARG A 62 15.73 -19.55 -1.60
C ARG A 62 17.25 -19.65 -1.54
N GLY A 63 17.97 -18.52 -1.57
CA GLY A 63 19.42 -18.46 -1.39
C GLY A 63 19.86 -18.98 -0.01
N PHE A 64 19.21 -18.55 1.07
CA PHE A 64 19.46 -19.07 2.43
C PHE A 64 19.17 -20.56 2.56
N LYS A 65 18.11 -21.06 1.91
CA LYS A 65 17.77 -22.49 1.93
C LYS A 65 18.83 -23.34 1.22
N GLN A 66 19.41 -22.84 0.13
CA GLN A 66 20.53 -23.48 -0.56
C GLN A 66 21.80 -23.47 0.31
N LEU A 67 22.11 -22.36 0.95
CA LEU A 67 23.28 -22.24 1.84
C LEU A 67 23.16 -23.17 3.07
N LYS A 68 21.96 -23.24 3.66
CA LYS A 68 21.66 -24.18 4.75
C LYS A 68 21.79 -25.64 4.32
N GLY A 69 21.39 -25.98 3.10
CA GLY A 69 21.56 -27.34 2.56
C GLY A 69 23.03 -27.72 2.31
N MET A 70 23.89 -26.73 2.09
CA MET A 70 25.34 -26.92 1.92
C MET A 70 26.04 -27.13 3.27
N PHE A 71 25.63 -26.40 4.32
CA PHE A 71 26.22 -26.51 5.66
C PHE A 71 25.61 -27.61 6.54
N PHE A 72 24.32 -27.94 6.36
CA PHE A 72 23.61 -28.90 7.20
C PHE A 72 22.96 -29.99 6.34
N ARG A 73 23.46 -31.23 6.47
CA ARG A 73 22.89 -32.42 5.82
C ARG A 73 21.50 -32.72 6.40
N LYS A 74 20.45 -32.60 5.59
CA LYS A 74 19.06 -32.78 6.02
C LYS A 74 18.73 -34.27 6.32
N PRO A 75 18.09 -34.59 7.45
CA PRO A 75 17.51 -35.91 7.70
C PRO A 75 16.22 -36.11 6.87
N ARG A 76 16.07 -37.30 6.26
CA ARG A 76 15.03 -37.67 5.28
C ARG A 76 13.58 -37.69 5.80
N MET A 77 13.34 -37.53 7.10
CA MET A 77 12.04 -37.84 7.72
C MET A 77 11.10 -36.63 7.94
N ILE A 78 11.53 -35.40 7.64
CA ILE A 78 10.73 -34.19 7.91
C ILE A 78 9.89 -33.73 6.69
N GLU A 79 10.04 -34.38 5.53
CA GLU A 79 9.44 -33.88 4.28
C GLU A 79 7.93 -34.17 4.11
N ASN A 80 7.37 -35.15 4.83
CA ASN A 80 5.97 -35.56 4.62
C ASN A 80 4.94 -34.76 5.43
N ASP A 81 5.28 -34.20 6.60
CA ASP A 81 4.29 -33.52 7.47
C ASP A 81 4.01 -32.06 7.10
N MET A 82 4.86 -31.44 6.27
CA MET A 82 4.70 -30.04 5.84
C MET A 82 3.88 -29.89 4.55
N PHE A 83 3.37 -30.98 3.97
CA PHE A 83 2.82 -30.99 2.62
C PHE A 83 1.31 -30.72 2.52
N GLN A 84 0.59 -30.56 3.64
CA GLN A 84 -0.88 -30.70 3.64
C GLN A 84 -1.69 -29.46 4.08
N SER A 85 -1.21 -28.23 3.85
CA SER A 85 -2.03 -27.03 4.14
C SER A 85 -1.97 -25.91 3.09
N ASN A 86 -1.50 -26.18 1.88
CA ASN A 86 -1.54 -25.20 0.79
C ASN A 86 -2.78 -25.45 -0.06
N ASP A 87 -3.95 -25.17 0.49
CA ASP A 87 -5.16 -25.17 -0.30
C ASP A 87 -5.04 -24.07 -1.38
N PRO A 88 -5.01 -24.40 -2.68
CA PRO A 88 -4.79 -23.43 -3.74
C PRO A 88 -5.88 -22.34 -3.76
N ALA A 89 -7.09 -22.68 -3.32
CA ALA A 89 -8.19 -21.74 -3.15
C ALA A 89 -7.93 -20.71 -2.05
N PHE A 90 -7.22 -21.08 -0.97
CA PHE A 90 -6.94 -20.19 0.15
C PHE A 90 -5.80 -19.22 -0.18
N GLU A 91 -4.76 -19.70 -0.85
CA GLU A 91 -3.66 -18.87 -1.35
C GLU A 91 -4.15 -17.85 -2.40
N GLN A 92 -5.02 -18.26 -3.33
CA GLN A 92 -5.61 -17.33 -4.31
C GLN A 92 -6.49 -16.25 -3.66
N LYS A 93 -7.28 -16.60 -2.63
CA LYS A 93 -8.09 -15.64 -1.88
C LYS A 93 -7.21 -14.63 -1.13
N LYS A 94 -6.18 -15.11 -0.44
CA LYS A 94 -5.21 -14.28 0.27
C LYS A 94 -4.47 -13.34 -0.69
N GLU A 95 -4.04 -13.83 -1.85
CA GLU A 95 -3.39 -13.00 -2.85
C GLU A 95 -4.33 -11.93 -3.43
N THR A 96 -5.59 -12.28 -3.65
CA THR A 96 -6.61 -11.33 -4.14
C THR A 96 -6.89 -10.22 -3.12
N ILE A 97 -7.03 -10.57 -1.84
CA ILE A 97 -7.21 -9.60 -0.75
C ILE A 97 -5.97 -8.72 -0.60
N ALA A 98 -4.77 -9.29 -0.65
CA ALA A 98 -3.52 -8.53 -0.58
C ALA A 98 -3.35 -7.59 -1.79
N ARG A 99 -3.73 -8.02 -3.00
CA ARG A 99 -3.76 -7.18 -4.21
C ARG A 99 -4.73 -6.03 -4.07
N PHE A 100 -5.92 -6.30 -3.56
CA PHE A 100 -6.93 -5.29 -3.38
C PHE A 100 -6.51 -4.28 -2.30
N GLY A 101 -5.99 -4.74 -1.16
CA GLY A 101 -5.47 -3.88 -0.09
C GLY A 101 -4.32 -2.99 -0.54
N THR A 102 -3.29 -3.56 -1.18
CA THR A 102 -2.16 -2.78 -1.73
C THR A 102 -2.63 -1.71 -2.72
N TYR A 103 -3.54 -2.07 -3.61
CA TYR A 103 -4.13 -1.13 -4.56
C TYR A 103 -4.89 0.00 -3.86
N LEU A 104 -5.73 -0.32 -2.88
CA LEU A 104 -6.47 0.68 -2.10
C LEU A 104 -5.53 1.64 -1.36
N LEU A 105 -4.51 1.13 -0.66
CA LEU A 105 -3.53 1.96 0.05
C LEU A 105 -2.86 2.97 -0.90
N LEU A 106 -2.43 2.51 -2.07
CA LEU A 106 -1.79 3.38 -3.05
C LEU A 106 -2.75 4.42 -3.62
N THR A 107 -4.00 4.03 -3.92
CA THR A 107 -4.99 4.98 -4.45
C THR A 107 -5.39 6.03 -3.43
N ILE A 108 -5.56 5.66 -2.16
CA ILE A 108 -5.90 6.59 -1.07
C ILE A 108 -4.73 7.54 -0.82
N GLY A 109 -3.51 7.01 -0.73
CA GLY A 109 -2.31 7.81 -0.54
C GLY A 109 -2.09 8.81 -1.68
N ALA A 110 -2.27 8.39 -2.93
CA ALA A 110 -2.21 9.28 -4.09
C ALA A 110 -3.29 10.36 -4.08
N CYS A 111 -4.53 10.01 -3.71
CA CYS A 111 -5.61 11.00 -3.60
C CYS A 111 -5.32 12.05 -2.50
N LEU A 112 -4.77 11.63 -1.36
CA LEU A 112 -4.41 12.54 -0.27
C LEU A 112 -3.27 13.49 -0.66
N ILE A 113 -2.28 13.03 -1.41
CA ILE A 113 -1.23 13.91 -1.94
C ILE A 113 -1.82 14.90 -2.94
N LEU A 114 -2.67 14.45 -3.88
CA LEU A 114 -3.32 15.35 -4.84
C LEU A 114 -4.18 16.40 -4.13
N PHE A 115 -4.95 15.98 -3.13
CA PHE A 115 -5.73 16.87 -2.27
C PHE A 115 -4.86 17.95 -1.60
N SER A 116 -3.75 17.53 -0.99
CA SER A 116 -2.80 18.43 -0.34
C SER A 116 -2.15 19.41 -1.33
N LEU A 117 -1.81 18.96 -2.54
CA LEU A 117 -1.25 19.81 -3.59
C LEU A 117 -2.25 20.87 -4.08
N ILE A 118 -3.52 20.49 -4.28
CA ILE A 118 -4.56 21.44 -4.68
C ILE A 118 -4.75 22.51 -3.61
N LEU A 119 -4.83 22.13 -2.33
CA LEU A 119 -4.93 23.07 -1.22
C LEU A 119 -3.69 23.96 -1.10
N THR A 120 -2.50 23.43 -1.37
CA THR A 120 -1.27 24.22 -1.41
C THR A 120 -1.35 25.30 -2.49
N CYS A 121 -1.86 24.99 -3.68
CA CYS A 121 -2.07 26.01 -4.71
C CYS A 121 -3.02 27.12 -4.24
N PHE A 122 -4.12 26.78 -3.55
CA PHE A 122 -5.03 27.76 -2.98
C PHE A 122 -4.43 28.59 -1.85
N TYR A 123 -3.53 28.02 -1.05
CA TYR A 123 -2.85 28.74 0.02
C TYR A 123 -1.94 29.86 -0.49
N TYR A 124 -1.37 29.70 -1.68
CA TYR A 124 -0.44 30.66 -2.28
C TYR A 124 -1.11 31.69 -3.22
N ILE A 125 -2.41 31.55 -3.50
CA ILE A 125 -3.22 32.50 -4.29
C ILE A 125 -3.89 33.48 -3.33
#